data_AF-A0A3D5BT62-F1
#
_entry.id   AF-A0A3D5BT62-F1
#
_cell.length_a   1.000
_cell.length_b   1.000
_cell.length_c   1.000
_cell.angle_alpha   90.00
_cell.angle_beta   90.00
_cell.angle_gamma   90.00
#
_symmetry.space_group_name_H-M   'P 1'
#
loop_
_entity.id
_entity.type
_entity.pdbx_description
1 polymer ?
#
loop_
_entity_poly.entity_id
_entity_poly.type
_entity_poly.pdbx_seq_one_letter_code
_entity_poly.pdbx_strand_id
1 'polypeptide(L)'
;MTRMVDADAVLHLTQLADARHVHGEAPLFENLRGHVSRQVRDTPVLLMYMAREALRFPPPLGFFNSLVVERHGPGKGALDVKKGGVFPLTQGIKTLALEHGLRETGTLERLHALRGEGVFSEGMATGMEEALRHFQDLRLHAQAAAVRAGMSPDNFIHPESLDVGEHEKLIKCFKFVAGFQSFLHAKYGLHLIS
;
A
#
# COMPACT_ATOMS: atom_id res chain seq x y z
N MET A 1 -3.81 -29.91 12.21
CA MET A 1 -2.68 -29.47 11.36
C MET A 1 -3.02 -28.12 10.78
N THR A 2 -2.52 -27.04 11.38
CA THR A 2 -2.68 -25.69 10.83
C THR A 2 -1.82 -25.63 9.57
N ARG A 3 -2.45 -25.65 8.40
CA ARG A 3 -1.74 -25.43 7.13
C ARG A 3 -1.05 -24.07 7.25
N MET A 4 0.28 -24.07 7.24
CA MET A 4 1.06 -22.84 7.16
C MET A 4 0.66 -22.15 5.85
N VAL A 5 0.25 -20.89 5.94
CA VAL A 5 -0.20 -20.15 4.77
C VAL A 5 1.02 -19.77 3.93
N ASP A 6 0.99 -20.13 2.66
CA ASP A 6 2.02 -19.84 1.67
C ASP A 6 2.01 -18.35 1.32
N ALA A 7 3.15 -17.67 1.51
CA ALA A 7 3.29 -16.24 1.25
C ALA A 7 3.09 -15.89 -0.23
N ASP A 8 3.52 -16.77 -1.15
CA ASP A 8 3.32 -16.56 -2.59
C ASP A 8 1.84 -16.71 -2.94
N ALA A 9 1.13 -17.64 -2.30
CA ALA A 9 -0.31 -17.79 -2.47
C ALA A 9 -1.09 -16.55 -1.99
N VAL A 10 -0.69 -15.95 -0.87
CA VAL A 10 -1.31 -14.69 -0.37
C VAL A 10 -1.05 -13.56 -1.37
N LEU A 11 0.18 -13.42 -1.86
CA LEU A 11 0.52 -12.41 -2.87
C LEU A 11 -0.32 -12.59 -4.14
N HIS A 12 -0.39 -13.80 -4.69
CA HIS A 12 -1.19 -14.08 -5.89
C HIS A 12 -2.68 -13.78 -5.67
N LEU A 13 -3.22 -14.10 -4.48
CA LEU A 13 -4.59 -13.74 -4.16
C LEU A 13 -4.79 -12.22 -4.10
N THR A 14 -3.86 -11.48 -3.50
CA THR A 14 -3.95 -10.00 -3.47
C THR A 14 -3.93 -9.40 -4.87
N GLN A 15 -3.22 -10.01 -5.82
CA GLN A 15 -3.19 -9.59 -7.21
C GLN A 15 -4.51 -9.94 -7.92
N LEU A 16 -5.01 -11.16 -7.68
CA LEU A 16 -6.29 -11.62 -8.23
C LEU A 16 -7.47 -10.77 -7.75
N ALA A 17 -7.42 -10.26 -6.51
CA ALA A 17 -8.42 -9.34 -5.96
C ALA A 17 -8.48 -7.98 -6.68
N ASP A 18 -7.45 -7.60 -7.45
CA ASP A 18 -7.45 -6.39 -8.30
C ASP A 18 -7.82 -6.68 -9.76
N ALA A 19 -8.13 -7.94 -10.10
CA ALA A 19 -8.48 -8.31 -11.45
C ALA A 19 -9.72 -7.53 -11.94
N ARG A 20 -9.75 -7.26 -13.24
CA ARG A 20 -10.84 -6.58 -13.94
C ARG A 20 -11.13 -7.33 -15.22
N HIS A 21 -12.40 -7.42 -15.58
CA HIS A 21 -12.78 -7.83 -16.93
C HIS A 21 -12.30 -6.77 -17.93
N VAL A 22 -11.56 -7.21 -18.94
CA VAL A 22 -11.09 -6.35 -20.05
C VAL A 22 -11.69 -6.81 -21.37
N HIS A 23 -11.78 -8.14 -21.59
CA HIS A 23 -12.33 -8.74 -22.81
C HIS A 23 -12.83 -10.17 -22.53
N GLY A 24 -13.65 -10.73 -23.42
CA GLY A 24 -14.22 -12.07 -23.30
C GLY A 24 -15.54 -12.13 -22.52
N GLU A 25 -15.87 -13.29 -21.96
CA GLU A 25 -17.15 -13.52 -21.26
C GLU A 25 -17.17 -12.88 -19.86
N ALA A 26 -17.83 -11.72 -19.74
CA ALA A 26 -18.02 -11.02 -18.46
C ALA A 26 -18.63 -11.90 -17.35
N PRO A 27 -19.61 -12.80 -17.61
CA PRO A 27 -20.17 -13.67 -16.56
C PRO A 27 -19.14 -14.59 -15.91
N LEU A 28 -18.14 -15.09 -16.66
CA LEU A 28 -17.08 -15.93 -16.09
C LEU A 28 -16.23 -15.15 -15.10
N PHE A 29 -15.86 -13.91 -15.46
CA PHE A 29 -15.11 -13.03 -14.57
C PHE A 29 -15.92 -12.68 -13.32
N GLU A 30 -17.21 -12.37 -13.44
CA GLU A 30 -18.06 -12.06 -12.30
C GLU A 30 -18.22 -13.25 -11.35
N ASN A 31 -18.32 -14.47 -11.90
CA ASN A 31 -18.34 -15.70 -11.10
C ASN A 31 -17.03 -15.92 -10.34
N LEU A 32 -15.88 -15.73 -11.01
CA LEU A 32 -14.56 -15.81 -10.39
C LEU A 32 -14.39 -14.76 -9.29
N ARG A 33 -14.74 -13.51 -9.58
CA ARG A 33 -14.67 -12.41 -8.61
C ARG A 33 -15.53 -12.71 -7.38
N GLY A 34 -16.77 -13.15 -7.60
CA GLY A 34 -17.66 -13.56 -6.51
C GLY A 34 -17.10 -14.74 -5.70
N HIS A 35 -16.44 -15.70 -6.34
CA HIS A 35 -15.77 -16.80 -5.66
C HIS A 35 -14.62 -16.29 -4.76
N VAL A 36 -13.73 -15.45 -5.30
CA VAL A 36 -12.61 -14.86 -4.55
C VAL A 36 -13.10 -14.05 -3.35
N SER A 37 -14.10 -13.17 -3.54
CA SER A 37 -14.66 -12.37 -2.44
C SER A 37 -15.25 -13.23 -1.32
N ARG A 38 -15.92 -14.35 -1.66
CA ARG A 38 -16.42 -15.30 -0.65
C ARG A 38 -15.27 -15.98 0.09
N GLN A 39 -14.26 -16.48 -0.62
CA GLN A 39 -13.11 -17.14 0.01
C GLN A 39 -12.37 -16.23 1.00
N VAL A 40 -12.16 -14.96 0.64
CA VAL A 40 -11.50 -13.98 1.53
C VAL A 40 -12.37 -13.72 2.77
N ARG A 41 -13.68 -13.54 2.60
CA ARG A 41 -14.62 -13.30 3.70
C ARG A 41 -14.70 -14.49 4.67
N ASP A 42 -14.76 -15.71 4.13
CA ASP A 42 -14.94 -16.92 4.92
C ASP A 42 -13.65 -17.40 5.59
N THR A 43 -12.51 -16.75 5.31
CA THR A 43 -11.18 -17.13 5.80
C THR A 43 -10.49 -15.96 6.53
N PRO A 44 -10.87 -15.61 7.78
CA PRO A 44 -10.31 -14.46 8.50
C PRO A 44 -8.77 -14.46 8.61
N VAL A 45 -8.17 -15.65 8.71
CA VAL A 45 -6.71 -15.79 8.77
C VAL A 45 -6.03 -15.25 7.50
N LEU A 46 -6.70 -15.30 6.35
CA LEU A 46 -6.18 -14.76 5.09
C LEU A 46 -6.06 -13.24 5.14
N LEU A 47 -7.04 -12.55 5.72
CA LEU A 47 -7.00 -11.10 5.95
C LEU A 47 -5.84 -10.72 6.88
N MET A 48 -5.56 -11.52 7.92
CA MET A 48 -4.40 -11.29 8.79
C MET A 48 -3.08 -11.35 8.00
N TYR A 49 -2.92 -12.35 7.13
CA TYR A 49 -1.72 -12.48 6.30
C TYR A 49 -1.60 -11.35 5.25
N MET A 50 -2.72 -10.93 4.65
CA MET A 50 -2.75 -9.80 3.72
C MET A 50 -2.40 -8.49 4.41
N ALA A 51 -2.92 -8.25 5.62
CA ALA A 51 -2.55 -7.11 6.44
C ALA A 51 -1.08 -7.15 6.83
N ARG A 52 -0.54 -8.32 7.17
CA ARG A 52 0.90 -8.48 7.46
C ARG A 52 1.77 -8.08 6.27
N GLU A 53 1.34 -8.37 5.03
CA GLU A 53 2.08 -7.93 3.85
C GLU A 53 2.13 -6.40 3.74
N ALA A 54 1.06 -5.68 4.11
CA ALA A 54 1.08 -4.22 4.17
C ALA A 54 2.12 -3.64 5.16
N LEU A 55 2.56 -4.44 6.14
CA LEU A 55 3.58 -4.09 7.13
C LEU A 55 5.00 -4.53 6.71
N ARG A 56 5.16 -5.21 5.58
CA ARG A 56 6.44 -5.78 5.13
C ARG A 56 7.56 -4.74 5.04
N PHE A 57 7.23 -3.51 4.66
CA PHE A 57 8.18 -2.42 4.53
C PHE A 57 7.79 -1.30 5.50
N PRO A 58 8.62 -0.98 6.50
CA PRO A 58 8.37 0.16 7.37
C PRO A 58 8.56 1.46 6.58
N PRO A 59 7.85 2.55 6.93
CA PRO A 59 8.11 3.86 6.36
C PRO A 59 9.54 4.32 6.72
N PRO A 60 10.24 5.02 5.80
CA PRO A 60 11.62 5.49 5.98
C PRO A 60 11.70 6.68 6.94
N LEU A 61 11.25 6.51 8.18
CA LEU A 61 11.30 7.50 9.25
C LEU A 61 12.31 7.07 10.31
N GLY A 62 13.23 7.98 10.63
CA GLY A 62 14.20 7.87 11.70
C GLY A 62 13.78 8.66 12.93
N PHE A 63 14.70 8.79 13.88
CA PHE A 63 14.51 9.65 15.05
C PHE A 63 14.38 11.12 14.65
N PHE A 64 13.66 11.91 15.46
CA PHE A 64 13.50 13.35 15.27
C PHE A 64 12.99 13.76 13.88
N ASN A 65 12.06 12.99 13.30
CA ASN A 65 11.50 13.24 11.96
C ASN A 65 12.55 13.23 10.82
N SER A 66 13.69 12.56 11.00
CA SER A 66 14.63 12.36 9.90
C SER A 66 14.10 11.34 8.88
N LEU A 67 14.44 11.51 7.61
CA LEU A 67 14.21 10.49 6.59
C LEU A 67 15.37 9.48 6.59
N VAL A 68 15.05 8.20 6.51
CA VAL A 68 16.04 7.12 6.42
C VAL A 68 16.27 6.79 4.96
N VAL A 69 17.52 6.81 4.54
CA VAL A 69 17.94 6.47 3.17
C VAL A 69 18.71 5.15 3.14
N GLU A 70 18.71 4.52 1.97
CA GLU A 70 19.50 3.32 1.72
C GLU A 70 20.99 3.62 1.89
N ARG A 71 21.71 2.73 2.59
CA ARG A 71 23.14 2.91 2.86
C ARG A 71 24.04 2.34 1.77
N HIS A 72 23.51 1.39 0.99
CA HIS A 72 24.25 0.60 0.01
C HIS A 72 23.41 0.31 -1.23
N GLY A 73 24.07 -0.16 -2.29
CA GLY A 73 23.43 -0.55 -3.53
C GLY A 73 23.00 0.63 -4.42
N PRO A 74 22.21 0.36 -5.47
CA PRO A 74 21.83 1.36 -6.47
C PRO A 74 21.06 2.56 -5.91
N GLY A 75 20.33 2.38 -4.80
CA GLY A 75 19.54 3.44 -4.15
C GLY A 75 20.30 4.22 -3.07
N LYS A 76 21.63 4.08 -2.95
CA LYS A 76 22.39 4.73 -1.88
C LYS A 76 22.11 6.24 -1.80
N GLY A 77 21.75 6.73 -0.62
CA GLY A 77 21.42 8.14 -0.41
C GLY A 77 20.00 8.53 -0.84
N ALA A 78 19.17 7.56 -1.26
CA ALA A 78 17.77 7.74 -1.58
C ALA A 78 16.88 6.85 -0.70
N LEU A 79 15.58 7.15 -0.68
CA LEU A 79 14.56 6.30 -0.10
C LEU A 79 13.67 5.69 -1.20
N ASP A 80 13.21 4.46 -1.01
CA ASP A 80 12.26 3.81 -1.92
C ASP A 80 10.83 4.20 -1.52
N VAL A 81 10.27 5.21 -2.20
CA VAL A 81 8.94 5.74 -1.89
C VAL A 81 7.82 4.76 -2.24
N LYS A 82 8.08 3.82 -3.15
CA LYS A 82 7.11 2.75 -3.46
C LYS A 82 7.03 1.77 -2.29
N LYS A 83 8.17 1.25 -1.81
CA LYS A 83 8.20 0.32 -0.68
C LYS A 83 7.72 0.98 0.61
N GLY A 84 8.23 2.16 0.94
CA GLY A 84 7.95 2.83 2.21
C GLY A 84 6.61 3.55 2.30
N GLY A 85 5.94 3.82 1.18
CA GLY A 85 4.73 4.63 1.14
C GLY A 85 3.59 4.00 0.35
N VAL A 86 3.77 3.88 -0.97
CA VAL A 86 2.69 3.42 -1.87
C VAL A 86 2.25 2.00 -1.55
N PHE A 87 3.19 1.10 -1.28
CA PHE A 87 2.93 -0.32 -1.06
C PHE A 87 2.11 -0.59 0.22
N PRO A 88 2.50 -0.07 1.42
CA PRO A 88 1.69 -0.20 2.62
C PRO A 88 0.26 0.33 2.47
N LEU A 89 0.11 1.52 1.87
CA LEU A 89 -1.22 2.11 1.64
C LEU A 89 -2.06 1.22 0.70
N THR A 90 -1.49 0.80 -0.43
CA THR A 90 -2.22 -0.02 -1.42
C THR A 90 -2.62 -1.38 -0.85
N GLN A 91 -1.71 -2.09 -0.18
CA GLN A 91 -2.01 -3.42 0.35
C GLN A 91 -2.94 -3.37 1.56
N GLY A 92 -2.76 -2.41 2.46
CA GLY A 92 -3.60 -2.27 3.64
C GLY A 92 -5.03 -1.85 3.27
N ILE A 93 -5.18 -0.85 2.41
CA ILE A 93 -6.50 -0.36 1.96
C ILE A 93 -7.23 -1.47 1.19
N LYS A 94 -6.52 -2.24 0.35
CA LYS A 94 -7.08 -3.42 -0.31
C LYS A 94 -7.56 -4.47 0.68
N THR A 95 -6.77 -4.76 1.70
CA THR A 95 -7.14 -5.77 2.72
C THR A 95 -8.45 -5.39 3.41
N LEU A 96 -8.57 -4.14 3.84
CA LEU A 96 -9.79 -3.61 4.46
C LEU A 96 -10.96 -3.60 3.48
N ALA A 97 -10.73 -3.20 2.23
CA ALA A 97 -11.77 -3.21 1.21
C ALA A 97 -12.35 -4.61 0.98
N LEU A 98 -11.50 -5.63 0.95
CA LEU A 98 -11.94 -7.02 0.80
C LEU A 98 -12.69 -7.54 2.03
N GLU A 99 -12.23 -7.19 3.23
CA GLU A 99 -12.94 -7.50 4.48
C GLU A 99 -14.37 -6.92 4.46
N HIS A 100 -14.51 -5.69 3.97
CA HIS A 100 -15.79 -4.99 3.84
C HIS A 100 -16.60 -5.39 2.58
N GLY A 101 -16.06 -6.29 1.74
CA GLY A 101 -16.75 -6.77 0.54
C GLY A 101 -16.89 -5.72 -0.56
N LEU A 102 -16.05 -4.69 -0.55
CA LEU A 102 -15.99 -3.65 -1.57
C LEU A 102 -15.58 -4.22 -2.93
N ARG A 103 -16.07 -3.59 -4.01
CA ARG A 103 -15.89 -4.06 -5.40
C ARG A 103 -14.93 -3.19 -6.20
N GLU A 104 -14.56 -2.05 -5.65
CA GLU A 104 -13.59 -1.10 -6.16
C GLU A 104 -12.23 -1.78 -6.27
N THR A 105 -11.52 -1.50 -7.37
CA THR A 105 -10.18 -2.04 -7.61
C THR A 105 -9.06 -1.00 -7.49
N GLY A 106 -9.41 0.27 -7.50
CA GLY A 106 -8.44 1.35 -7.32
C GLY A 106 -8.29 1.73 -5.85
N THR A 107 -7.08 2.12 -5.45
CA THR A 107 -6.75 2.38 -4.04
C THR A 107 -7.51 3.57 -3.48
N LEU A 108 -7.67 4.65 -4.25
CA LEU A 108 -8.37 5.85 -3.78
C LEU A 108 -9.88 5.62 -3.70
N GLU A 109 -10.44 4.91 -4.68
CA GLU A 109 -11.85 4.52 -4.69
C GLU A 109 -12.18 3.67 -3.46
N ARG A 110 -11.33 2.68 -3.14
CA ARG A 110 -11.44 1.90 -1.91
C ARG A 110 -11.32 2.75 -0.65
N LEU A 111 -10.35 3.67 -0.61
CA LEU A 111 -10.18 4.57 0.54
C LEU A 111 -11.42 5.41 0.79
N HIS A 112 -12.01 5.97 -0.27
CA HIS A 112 -13.24 6.76 -0.17
C HIS A 112 -14.44 5.92 0.26
N ALA A 113 -14.59 4.72 -0.27
CA ALA A 113 -15.65 3.79 0.12
C ALA A 113 -15.51 3.39 1.61
N LEU A 114 -14.31 3.00 2.06
CA LEU A 114 -14.02 2.69 3.46
C LEU A 114 -14.25 3.88 4.39
N ARG A 115 -13.93 5.10 3.94
CA ARG A 115 -14.27 6.33 4.66
C ARG A 115 -15.79 6.48 4.80
N GLY A 116 -16.54 6.24 3.72
CA GLY A 116 -18.01 6.27 3.74
C GLY A 116 -18.64 5.25 4.69
N GLU A 117 -17.98 4.10 4.89
CA GLU A 117 -18.38 3.07 5.87
C GLU A 117 -17.89 3.34 7.30
N GLY A 118 -17.16 4.45 7.53
CA GLY A 118 -16.69 4.83 8.87
C GLY A 118 -15.49 4.02 9.38
N VAL A 119 -14.76 3.34 8.50
CA VAL A 119 -13.56 2.55 8.87
C VAL A 119 -12.41 3.44 9.35
N PHE A 120 -12.34 4.67 8.83
CA PHE A 120 -11.33 5.66 9.16
C PHE A 120 -11.96 6.94 9.69
N SER A 121 -11.21 7.66 10.53
CA SER A 121 -11.54 9.07 10.79
C SER A 121 -11.28 9.92 9.54
N GLU A 122 -11.97 11.06 9.43
CA GLU A 122 -11.81 11.96 8.28
C GLU A 122 -10.36 12.40 8.08
N GLY A 123 -9.67 12.73 9.19
CA GLY A 123 -8.27 13.14 9.16
C GLY A 123 -7.32 12.02 8.71
N MET A 124 -7.57 10.78 9.12
CA MET A 124 -6.75 9.64 8.69
C MET A 124 -6.97 9.34 7.21
N ALA A 125 -8.23 9.32 6.75
CA ALA A 125 -8.54 9.09 5.33
C ALA A 125 -7.94 10.18 4.44
N THR A 126 -8.13 11.45 4.79
CA THR A 126 -7.59 12.59 4.04
C THR A 126 -6.07 12.56 3.99
N GLY A 127 -5.42 12.32 5.13
CA GLY A 127 -3.96 12.23 5.19
C GLY A 127 -3.37 11.07 4.38
N MET A 128 -4.04 9.91 4.36
CA MET A 128 -3.63 8.78 3.52
C MET A 128 -3.82 9.06 2.03
N GLU A 129 -4.91 9.75 1.65
CA GLU A 129 -5.13 10.17 0.27
C GLU A 129 -4.04 11.14 -0.19
N GLU A 130 -3.79 12.20 0.58
CA GLU A 130 -2.75 13.19 0.29
C GLU A 130 -1.37 12.55 0.21
N ALA A 131 -1.07 11.62 1.13
CA ALA A 131 0.17 10.86 1.10
C ALA A 131 0.31 10.02 -0.18
N LEU A 132 -0.73 9.27 -0.55
CA LEU A 132 -0.71 8.43 -1.75
C LEU A 132 -0.49 9.26 -3.01
N ARG A 133 -1.20 10.39 -3.14
CA ARG A 133 -1.05 11.32 -4.27
C ARG A 133 0.36 11.89 -4.31
N HIS A 134 0.88 12.37 -3.18
CA HIS A 134 2.22 12.94 -3.12
C HIS A 134 3.32 11.92 -3.48
N PHE A 135 3.21 10.69 -2.99
CA PHE A 135 4.14 9.62 -3.38
C PHE A 135 4.07 9.30 -4.88
N GLN A 136 2.87 9.28 -5.46
CA GLN A 136 2.70 9.05 -6.89
C GLN A 136 3.27 10.21 -7.72
N ASP A 137 3.06 11.45 -7.30
CA ASP A 137 3.60 12.63 -7.97
C ASP A 137 5.13 12.64 -7.96
N LEU A 138 5.76 12.39 -6.81
CA LEU A 138 7.22 12.29 -6.70
C LEU A 138 7.78 11.21 -7.64
N ARG A 139 7.16 10.04 -7.65
CA ARG A 139 7.55 8.93 -8.53
C ARG A 139 7.40 9.31 -10.00
N LEU A 140 6.28 9.90 -10.38
CA LEU A 140 6.02 10.27 -11.76
C LEU A 140 7.05 11.29 -12.27
N HIS A 141 7.36 12.31 -11.47
CA HIS A 141 8.34 13.33 -11.84
C HIS A 141 9.75 12.75 -11.98
N ALA A 142 10.19 11.95 -10.99
CA ALA A 142 11.49 11.30 -11.02
C ALA A 142 11.64 10.34 -12.22
N GLN A 143 10.63 9.49 -12.45
CA GLN A 143 10.64 8.54 -13.57
C GLN A 143 10.59 9.24 -14.93
N ALA A 144 9.79 10.31 -15.06
CA ALA A 144 9.75 11.09 -16.29
C ALA A 144 11.09 11.79 -16.58
N ALA A 145 11.77 12.29 -15.54
CA ALA A 145 13.10 12.86 -15.67
C ALA A 145 14.14 11.81 -16.11
N ALA A 146 14.13 10.62 -15.49
CA ALA A 146 15.01 9.51 -15.87
C ALA A 146 14.81 9.10 -17.34
N VAL A 147 13.56 8.94 -17.77
CA VAL A 147 13.23 8.60 -19.17
C VAL A 147 13.74 9.66 -20.15
N ARG A 148 13.55 10.96 -19.84
CA ARG A 148 14.09 12.06 -20.68
C ARG A 148 15.61 12.06 -20.74
N ALA A 149 16.28 11.60 -19.69
CA ALA A 149 17.73 11.47 -19.63
C ALA A 149 18.26 10.14 -20.23
N GLY A 150 17.39 9.28 -20.79
CA GLY A 150 17.78 7.97 -21.32
C GLY A 150 18.16 6.95 -20.25
N MET A 151 17.79 7.18 -18.99
CA MET A 151 18.04 6.30 -17.85
C MET A 151 16.83 5.40 -17.57
N SER A 152 17.06 4.26 -16.91
CA SER A 152 15.97 3.41 -16.44
C SER A 152 15.24 4.06 -15.26
N PRO A 153 13.90 4.18 -15.30
CA PRO A 153 13.13 4.72 -14.19
C PRO A 153 13.14 3.75 -12.98
N ASP A 154 13.20 4.30 -11.77
CA ASP A 154 13.15 3.54 -10.52
C ASP A 154 12.12 4.14 -9.53
N ASN A 155 12.20 3.81 -8.23
CA ASN A 155 11.33 4.38 -7.19
C ASN A 155 12.13 5.15 -6.12
N PHE A 156 13.40 5.46 -6.40
CA PHE A 156 14.28 6.11 -5.45
C PHE A 156 14.12 7.62 -5.52
N ILE A 157 13.90 8.24 -4.37
CA ILE A 157 13.84 9.70 -4.23
C ILE A 157 15.00 10.11 -3.32
N HIS A 158 15.82 11.04 -3.79
CA HIS A 158 16.91 11.62 -2.99
C HIS A 158 16.35 12.76 -2.14
N PRO A 159 16.30 12.65 -0.80
CA PRO A 159 15.74 13.72 0.03
C PRO A 159 16.49 15.04 -0.10
N GLU A 160 17.79 14.99 -0.41
CA GLU A 160 18.65 16.17 -0.59
C GLU A 160 18.29 16.99 -1.84
N SER A 161 17.55 16.42 -2.80
CA SER A 161 17.08 17.16 -3.98
C SER A 161 15.73 17.84 -3.77
N LEU A 162 15.09 17.65 -2.61
CA LEU A 162 13.80 18.24 -2.28
C LEU A 162 13.99 19.59 -1.60
N ASP A 163 13.07 20.52 -1.84
CA ASP A 163 13.05 21.74 -1.04
C ASP A 163 12.56 21.46 0.40
N VAL A 164 12.69 22.45 1.29
CA VAL A 164 12.32 22.31 2.70
C VAL A 164 10.84 21.93 2.86
N GLY A 165 9.95 22.49 2.06
CA GLY A 165 8.52 22.24 2.13
C GLY A 165 8.16 20.84 1.66
N GLU A 166 8.75 20.39 0.56
CA GLU A 166 8.62 19.03 0.04
C GLU A 166 9.17 18.00 1.03
N HIS A 167 10.32 18.28 1.63
CA HIS A 167 10.92 17.41 2.64
C HIS A 167 10.01 17.28 3.87
N GLU A 168 9.48 18.38 4.41
CA GLU A 168 8.52 18.35 5.51
C GLU A 168 7.22 17.64 5.16
N LYS A 169 6.71 17.85 3.94
CA LYS A 169 5.52 17.17 3.43
C LYS A 169 5.75 15.66 3.34
N LEU A 170 6.90 15.24 2.82
CA LEU A 170 7.25 13.83 2.70
C LEU A 170 7.31 13.12 4.06
N ILE A 171 7.88 13.77 5.07
CA ILE A 171 7.85 13.30 6.47
C ILE A 171 6.41 13.13 6.95
N LYS A 172 5.55 14.13 6.75
CA LYS A 172 4.13 14.07 7.16
C LYS A 172 3.42 12.90 6.48
N CYS A 173 3.65 12.69 5.18
CA CYS A 173 3.09 11.56 4.44
C CYS A 173 3.52 10.21 5.04
N PHE A 174 4.81 10.03 5.37
CA PHE A 174 5.27 8.79 6.00
C PHE A 174 4.73 8.60 7.42
N LYS A 175 4.41 9.67 8.16
CA LYS A 175 3.73 9.54 9.46
C LYS A 175 2.33 8.98 9.32
N PHE A 176 1.59 9.35 8.28
CA PHE A 176 0.29 8.73 7.98
C PHE A 176 0.44 7.24 7.65
N VAL A 177 1.49 6.87 6.90
CA VAL A 177 1.79 5.45 6.63
C VAL A 177 2.09 4.69 7.92
N ALA A 178 2.91 5.25 8.81
CA ALA A 178 3.21 4.66 10.11
C ALA A 178 1.94 4.45 10.96
N GLY A 179 1.11 5.50 11.06
CA GLY A 179 -0.17 5.42 11.77
C GLY A 179 -1.11 4.37 11.18
N PHE A 180 -1.13 4.24 9.85
CA PHE A 180 -1.92 3.22 9.17
C PHE A 180 -1.40 1.79 9.43
N GLN A 181 -0.09 1.58 9.39
CA GLN A 181 0.50 0.28 9.76
C GLN A 181 0.20 -0.08 11.22
N SER A 182 0.25 0.88 12.14
CA SER A 182 -0.15 0.66 13.54
C SER A 182 -1.62 0.30 13.67
N PHE A 183 -2.51 0.96 12.92
CA PHE A 183 -3.94 0.63 12.87
C PHE A 183 -4.18 -0.81 12.40
N LEU A 184 -3.56 -1.22 11.29
CA LEU A 184 -3.66 -2.59 10.77
C LEU A 184 -3.11 -3.62 11.77
N HIS A 185 -1.96 -3.32 12.39
CA HIS A 185 -1.35 -4.18 13.40
C HIS A 185 -2.31 -4.47 14.56
N ALA A 186 -2.97 -3.42 15.07
CA ALA A 186 -3.93 -3.55 16.15
C ALA A 186 -5.21 -4.27 15.71
N LYS A 187 -5.81 -3.87 14.58
CA LYS A 187 -7.07 -4.42 14.07
C LYS A 187 -6.99 -5.92 13.79
N TYR A 188 -5.90 -6.39 13.19
CA TYR A 188 -5.74 -7.80 12.82
C TYR A 188 -4.95 -8.62 13.85
N GLY A 189 -4.60 -8.04 15.01
CA GLY A 189 -3.89 -8.76 16.06
C GLY A 189 -2.57 -9.37 15.59
N LEU A 190 -1.78 -8.64 14.79
CA LEU A 190 -0.61 -9.21 14.10
C LEU A 190 0.52 -9.67 15.05
N HIS A 191 0.48 -9.23 16.32
CA HIS A 191 1.32 -9.73 17.41
C HIS A 191 1.13 -11.23 17.73
N LEU A 192 0.07 -11.85 17.21
CA LEU A 192 -0.24 -13.27 17.40
C LEU A 192 0.44 -14.17 16.35
N ILE A 193 1.00 -13.60 15.29
CA ILE A 193 1.60 -14.31 14.16
C ILE A 193 3.01 -13.81 13.79
N SER A 194 3.60 -13.05 14.71
CA SER A 194 4.98 -12.53 14.66
C SER A 194 5.98 -13.53 15.25
#